data_AF-A0A0D0AWJ3-F1
#
_entry.id   AF-A0A0D0AWJ3-F1
#
_cell.length_a   1.000
_cell.length_b   1.000
_cell.length_c   1.000
_cell.angle_alpha   90.00
_cell.angle_beta   90.00
_cell.angle_gamma   90.00
#
_symmetry.space_group_name_H-M   'P 1'
#
loop_
_entity.id
_entity.type
_entity.pdbx_description
1 polymer ?
#
loop_
_entity_poly.entity_id
_entity_poly.type
_entity_poly.pdbx_seq_one_letter_code
_entity_poly.pdbx_strand_id
1 'polypeptide(L)'
;MADLLDCYNLEQLRWRSLYTRNDYIHPNGRNRRLGGVEHVEDIFNRHLKGDQTLFFGLTIDLHDPVNIAKLDSSAQECWCWLRFQVPTIASSIIGSDDKLPTMTYMTASPEEISQWA
;
A
#
# COMPACT_ATOMS: atom_id res chain seq x y z
N MET A 1 12.04 30.64 -7.11
CA MET A 1 12.35 30.40 -5.69
C MET A 1 11.00 30.24 -5.03
N ALA A 2 10.61 29.03 -4.62
CA ALA A 2 9.30 28.80 -4.02
C ALA A 2 9.32 29.32 -2.58
N ASP A 3 8.27 30.04 -2.17
CA ASP A 3 8.21 30.64 -0.84
C ASP A 3 7.94 29.54 0.19
N LEU A 4 8.69 29.51 1.29
CA LEU A 4 8.58 28.48 2.33
C LEU A 4 7.21 28.50 3.04
N LEU A 5 6.46 29.60 2.85
CA LEU A 5 5.16 29.86 3.45
C LEU A 5 4.00 29.75 2.45
N ASP A 6 4.27 29.40 1.18
CA ASP A 6 3.19 29.15 0.22
C ASP A 6 2.34 27.98 0.69
N CYS A 7 1.01 28.12 0.57
CA CYS A 7 0.07 27.06 0.89
C CYS A 7 0.44 25.77 0.14
N TYR A 8 0.67 24.70 0.89
CA TYR A 8 0.99 23.41 0.31
C TYR A 8 -0.15 22.92 -0.58
N ASN A 9 0.15 22.63 -1.85
CA ASN A 9 -0.86 22.26 -2.83
C ASN A 9 -1.32 20.79 -2.64
N LEU A 10 -2.42 20.62 -1.91
CA LEU A 10 -3.04 19.31 -1.62
C LEU A 10 -3.54 18.57 -2.87
N GLU A 11 -3.79 19.26 -3.99
CA GLU A 11 -4.24 18.62 -5.24
C GLU A 11 -3.19 17.65 -5.80
N GLN A 12 -1.92 17.82 -5.43
CA GLN A 12 -0.84 16.93 -5.81
C GLN A 12 -0.90 15.58 -5.08
N LEU A 13 -1.63 15.50 -3.96
CA LEU A 13 -1.78 14.30 -3.13
C LEU A 13 -3.00 13.45 -3.53
N ARG A 14 -3.85 13.96 -4.43
CA ARG A 14 -5.02 13.20 -4.90
C ARG A 14 -4.60 11.99 -5.74
N TRP A 15 -5.38 10.92 -5.61
CA TRP A 15 -5.26 9.75 -6.48
C TRP A 15 -5.58 10.09 -7.93
N ARG A 16 -4.75 9.56 -8.84
CA ARG A 16 -4.84 9.75 -10.29
C ARG A 16 -4.71 8.40 -10.97
N SER A 17 -5.10 8.35 -12.24
CA SER A 17 -4.86 7.18 -13.08
C SER A 17 -3.37 6.92 -13.22
N LEU A 18 -2.97 5.66 -13.08
CA LEU A 18 -1.58 5.24 -13.31
C LEU A 18 -1.32 5.25 -14.82
N TYR A 19 -0.22 5.88 -15.23
CA TYR A 19 0.25 5.85 -16.62
C TYR A 19 1.37 4.83 -16.76
N THR A 20 1.34 4.06 -17.83
CA THR A 20 2.42 3.15 -18.21
C THR A 20 3.55 3.91 -18.90
N ARG A 21 4.69 3.25 -19.13
CA ARG A 21 5.87 3.82 -19.79
C ARG A 21 5.59 4.39 -21.20
N ASN A 22 4.51 3.96 -21.84
CA ASN A 22 4.08 4.39 -23.18
C ASN A 22 2.92 5.40 -23.12
N ASP A 23 2.73 6.09 -21.99
CA ASP A 23 1.65 7.06 -21.74
C ASP A 23 0.21 6.51 -21.83
N TYR A 24 0.05 5.18 -21.92
CA TYR A 24 -1.27 4.56 -21.80
C TYR A 24 -1.71 4.52 -20.34
N ILE A 25 -2.97 4.88 -20.10
CA ILE A 25 -3.62 4.75 -18.79
C ILE A 25 -3.78 3.27 -18.47
N HIS A 26 -3.22 2.83 -17.34
CA HIS A 26 -3.50 1.51 -16.81
C HIS A 26 -4.93 1.50 -16.24
N PRO A 27 -5.87 0.72 -16.80
CA PRO A 27 -7.28 0.81 -16.44
C PRO A 27 -7.51 0.54 -14.95
N ASN A 28 -6.74 -0.40 -14.41
CA ASN A 28 -6.84 -0.88 -13.03
C ASN A 28 -5.82 -0.24 -12.08
N GLY A 29 -5.07 0.75 -12.54
CA GLY A 29 -3.98 1.35 -11.77
C GLY A 29 -4.32 2.75 -11.30
N ARG A 30 -3.96 3.06 -10.05
CA ARG A 30 -4.05 4.40 -9.47
C ARG A 30 -2.74 4.74 -8.78
N ASN A 31 -2.36 6.01 -8.78
CA ASN A 31 -1.22 6.49 -8.02
C ASN A 31 -1.49 7.84 -7.37
N ARG A 32 -0.70 8.18 -6.36
CA ARG A 32 -0.60 9.52 -5.80
C ARG A 32 0.80 9.76 -5.26
N ARG A 33 1.16 11.02 -5.06
CA ARG A 33 2.36 11.37 -4.29
C ARG A 33 2.13 11.06 -2.81
N LEU A 34 3.20 10.67 -2.13
CA LEU A 34 3.20 10.69 -0.67
C LEU A 34 3.05 12.13 -0.19
N GLY A 35 2.58 12.32 1.04
CA GLY A 35 2.41 13.63 1.64
C GLY A 35 2.78 13.65 3.12
N GLY A 36 3.36 14.78 3.56
CA GLY A 36 3.71 14.99 4.97
C GLY A 36 4.59 13.88 5.53
N VAL A 37 4.12 13.23 6.61
CA VAL A 37 4.85 12.19 7.34
C VAL A 37 5.08 10.93 6.50
N GLU A 38 4.25 10.64 5.50
CA GLU A 38 4.44 9.47 4.62
C GLU A 38 5.81 9.47 3.92
N HIS A 39 6.34 10.66 3.61
CA HIS A 39 7.69 10.78 3.05
C HIS A 39 8.78 10.42 4.06
N VAL A 40 8.59 10.82 5.31
CA VAL A 40 9.54 10.52 6.38
C VAL A 40 9.56 9.01 6.61
N GLU A 41 8.39 8.40 6.77
CA GLU A 41 8.25 6.94 6.95
C GLU A 41 8.86 6.15 5.77
N ASP A 42 8.67 6.58 4.53
CA ASP A 42 9.31 5.94 3.37
C ASP A 42 10.85 6.01 3.44
N ILE A 43 11.41 7.16 3.80
CA ILE A 43 12.86 7.34 3.92
C ILE A 43 13.42 6.45 5.04
N PHE A 44 12.77 6.42 6.20
CA PHE A 44 13.19 5.60 7.33
C PHE A 44 13.09 4.11 6.96
N ASN A 45 11.98 3.70 6.35
CA ASN A 45 11.81 2.32 5.91
C ASN A 45 12.88 1.90 4.88
N ARG A 46 13.13 2.69 3.82
CA ARG A 46 14.07 2.32 2.75
C ARG A 46 15.54 2.43 3.16
N HIS A 47 15.92 3.48 3.89
CA HIS A 47 17.33 3.78 4.15
C HIS A 47 17.82 3.35 5.54
N LEU A 48 16.91 3.09 6.48
CA LEU A 48 17.24 2.64 7.84
C LEU A 48 16.77 1.21 8.11
N LYS A 49 16.75 0.36 7.07
CA LYS A 49 16.49 -1.09 7.18
C LYS A 49 15.14 -1.43 7.81
N GLY A 50 14.09 -0.71 7.43
CA GLY A 50 12.75 -0.92 7.98
C GLY A 50 12.55 -0.27 9.35
N ASP A 51 13.36 0.73 9.72
CA ASP A 51 13.07 1.55 10.90
C ASP A 51 11.64 2.10 10.78
N GLN A 52 10.93 2.11 11.91
CA GLN A 52 9.50 2.46 12.01
C GLN A 52 8.51 1.50 11.33
N THR A 53 8.95 0.31 10.87
CA THR A 53 8.01 -0.74 10.45
C THR A 53 7.09 -1.14 11.62
N LEU A 54 5.78 -1.09 11.39
CA LEU A 54 4.79 -1.45 12.38
C LEU A 54 4.62 -2.98 12.45
N PHE A 55 4.78 -3.54 13.64
CA PHE A 55 4.51 -4.95 13.93
C PHE A 55 3.36 -5.06 14.92
N PHE A 56 2.38 -5.91 14.61
CA PHE A 56 1.28 -6.23 15.49
C PHE A 56 1.41 -7.68 15.97
N GLY A 57 1.68 -7.85 17.27
CA GLY A 57 1.64 -9.15 17.93
C GLY A 57 0.25 -9.39 18.51
N LEU A 58 -0.43 -10.44 18.07
CA LEU A 58 -1.75 -10.81 18.56
C LEU A 58 -1.69 -12.20 19.21
N THR A 59 -2.14 -12.30 20.44
CA THR A 59 -2.40 -13.58 21.12
C THR A 59 -3.90 -13.80 21.15
N ILE A 60 -4.34 -14.96 20.65
CA ILE A 60 -5.75 -15.33 20.58
C ILE A 60 -5.95 -16.60 21.39
N ASP A 61 -6.82 -16.53 22.38
CA ASP A 61 -7.29 -17.72 23.10
C ASP A 61 -8.47 -18.33 22.36
N LEU A 62 -8.30 -19.55 21.88
CA LEU A 62 -9.32 -20.29 21.16
C LEU A 62 -10.05 -21.23 22.13
N HIS A 63 -11.38 -21.15 22.17
CA HIS A 63 -12.20 -22.04 23.00
C HIS A 63 -12.08 -23.50 22.54
N ASP A 64 -12.13 -23.72 21.23
CA ASP A 64 -12.03 -25.05 20.61
C ASP A 64 -10.74 -25.17 19.80
N PRO A 65 -10.16 -26.38 19.67
CA PRO A 65 -9.03 -26.62 18.78
C PRO A 65 -9.41 -26.29 17.32
N VAL A 66 -8.68 -25.38 16.70
CA VAL A 66 -8.86 -25.01 15.29
C VAL A 66 -7.80 -25.69 14.44
N ASN A 67 -8.22 -26.27 13.32
CA ASN A 67 -7.30 -26.80 12.32
C ASN A 67 -6.57 -25.63 11.63
N ILE A 68 -5.23 -25.70 11.57
CA ILE A 68 -4.38 -24.69 10.91
C ILE A 68 -4.83 -24.42 9.47
N ALA A 69 -5.14 -25.46 8.69
CA ALA A 69 -5.60 -25.29 7.30
C ALA A 69 -6.90 -24.49 7.19
N LYS A 70 -7.79 -24.61 8.19
CA LYS A 70 -9.03 -23.82 8.27
C LYS A 70 -8.75 -22.38 8.69
N LEU A 71 -7.76 -22.17 9.55
CA LEU A 71 -7.32 -20.83 9.94
C LEU A 71 -6.70 -20.10 8.73
N ASP A 72 -5.85 -20.78 7.97
CA ASP A 72 -5.21 -20.23 6.77
C ASP A 72 -6.25 -19.85 5.71
N SER A 73 -7.21 -20.74 5.42
CA SER A 73 -8.28 -20.43 4.46
C SER A 73 -9.15 -19.25 4.92
N SER A 74 -9.45 -19.16 6.22
CA SER A 74 -10.23 -18.05 6.80
C SER A 74 -9.44 -16.73 6.76
N ALA A 75 -8.12 -16.79 6.98
CA ALA A 75 -7.24 -15.64 6.89
C ALA A 75 -7.15 -15.12 5.45
N GLN A 76 -7.09 -16.02 4.45
CA GLN A 76 -7.14 -15.67 3.03
C GLN A 76 -8.47 -14.98 2.66
N GLU A 77 -9.60 -15.54 3.08
CA GLU A 77 -10.92 -14.91 2.85
C GLU A 77 -10.99 -13.52 3.51
N CYS A 78 -10.50 -13.39 4.74
CA CYS A 78 -10.44 -12.12 5.46
C CYS A 78 -9.54 -11.12 4.75
N TRP A 79 -8.38 -11.56 4.24
CA TRP A 79 -7.45 -10.72 3.48
C TRP A 79 -8.10 -10.17 2.21
N CYS A 80 -8.80 -11.01 1.45
CA CYS A 80 -9.55 -10.60 0.26
C CYS A 80 -10.63 -9.56 0.60
N TRP A 81 -11.41 -9.80 1.65
CA TRP A 81 -12.43 -8.87 2.12
C TRP A 81 -11.82 -7.53 2.56
N LEU A 82 -10.75 -7.57 3.34
CA LEU A 82 -10.06 -6.38 3.84
C LEU A 82 -9.50 -5.54 2.70
N ARG A 83 -8.89 -6.16 1.69
CA ARG A 83 -8.34 -5.46 0.52
C ARG A 83 -9.43 -4.81 -0.35
N PHE A 84 -10.64 -5.37 -0.37
CA PHE A 84 -11.78 -4.76 -1.03
C PHE A 84 -12.28 -3.51 -0.28
N GLN A 85 -12.37 -3.59 1.05
CA GLN A 85 -12.84 -2.47 1.90
C GLN A 85 -11.78 -1.37 2.06
N VAL A 86 -10.51 -1.76 2.15
CA VAL A 86 -9.36 -0.88 2.40
C VAL A 86 -8.27 -1.17 1.37
N PRO A 87 -8.41 -0.69 0.12
CA PRO A 87 -7.47 -1.01 -0.97
C PRO A 87 -6.02 -0.59 -0.71
N THR A 88 -5.82 0.41 0.15
CA THR A 88 -4.51 0.97 0.45
C THR A 88 -3.56 -0.02 1.14
N ILE A 89 -4.08 -1.05 1.84
CA ILE A 89 -3.27 -2.13 2.45
C ILE A 89 -2.41 -2.87 1.43
N ALA A 90 -2.81 -2.81 0.17
CA ALA A 90 -2.21 -3.48 -0.95
C ALA A 90 -1.47 -2.55 -1.91
N SER A 91 -1.30 -1.30 -1.50
CA SER A 91 -0.51 -0.35 -2.29
C SER A 91 0.98 -0.62 -2.12
N SER A 92 1.73 -0.36 -3.17
CA SER A 92 3.19 -0.33 -3.13
C SER A 92 3.68 1.10 -3.17
N ILE A 93 4.81 1.37 -2.54
CA ILE A 93 5.51 2.63 -2.69
C ILE A 93 6.62 2.40 -3.70
N ILE A 94 6.53 3.10 -4.83
CA ILE A 94 7.52 3.08 -5.90
C ILE A 94 8.17 4.46 -5.92
N GLY A 95 9.47 4.48 -5.63
CA GLY A 95 10.31 5.66 -5.68
C GLY A 95 11.68 5.31 -6.26
N SER A 96 12.29 6.26 -6.94
CA SER A 96 13.72 6.27 -7.24
C SER A 96 14.34 7.38 -6.41
N ASP A 97 15.61 7.27 -6.01
CA ASP A 97 16.24 8.29 -5.15
C ASP A 97 16.18 9.71 -5.76
N ASP A 98 16.10 9.82 -7.09
CA ASP A 98 16.01 11.09 -7.82
C ASP A 98 14.58 11.66 -7.95
N LYS A 99 13.55 10.96 -7.47
CA LYS A 99 12.14 11.38 -7.62
C LYS A 99 11.36 11.20 -6.33
N LEU A 100 10.41 12.12 -6.09
CA LEU A 100 9.50 11.96 -4.96
C LEU A 100 8.74 10.63 -5.07
N PRO A 101 8.73 9.81 -4.00
CA PRO A 101 8.08 8.51 -4.00
C PRO A 101 6.57 8.65 -4.24
N THR A 102 6.02 7.65 -4.92
CA THR A 102 4.60 7.57 -5.23
C THR A 102 4.00 6.29 -4.66
N MET A 103 2.84 6.43 -4.03
CA MET A 103 2.02 5.29 -3.67
C MET A 103 1.22 4.85 -4.88
N THR A 104 1.32 3.58 -5.24
CA THR A 104 0.66 2.96 -6.38
C THR A 104 -0.24 1.83 -5.91
N TYR A 105 -1.47 1.84 -6.39
CA TYR A 105 -2.43 0.76 -6.17
C TYR A 105 -2.80 0.15 -7.52
N MET A 106 -2.85 -1.18 -7.56
CA MET A 106 -3.27 -1.97 -8.71
C MET A 106 -4.38 -2.90 -8.25
N THR A 107 -5.52 -2.86 -8.91
CA THR A 107 -6.54 -3.89 -8.72
C THR A 107 -5.97 -5.21 -9.20
N ALA A 108 -6.08 -6.22 -8.34
CA ALA A 108 -5.55 -7.55 -8.61
C ALA A 108 -6.35 -8.28 -9.68
N SER A 109 -5.68 -9.15 -10.44
CA SER A 109 -6.36 -10.10 -11.31
C SER A 109 -6.91 -11.30 -10.50
N PRO A 110 -7.93 -12.01 -10.99
CA PRO A 110 -8.42 -13.23 -10.36
C PRO A 110 -7.32 -14.28 -10.12
N GLU A 111 -6.33 -14.36 -11.01
CA GLU A 111 -5.17 -15.24 -10.90
C GLU A 111 -4.21 -14.82 -9.79
N GLU A 112 -4.02 -13.51 -9.57
CA GLU A 112 -3.24 -13.01 -8.44
C GLU A 112 -3.96 -13.30 -7.12
N ILE A 113 -5.28 -13.12 -7.08
CA ILE A 113 -6.10 -13.37 -5.89
C ILE A 113 -6.00 -14.84 -5.47
N SER A 114 -6.03 -15.78 -6.42
CA SER A 114 -5.93 -17.22 -6.11
C SER A 114 -4.56 -17.64 -5.57
N GLN A 115 -3.54 -16.79 -5.73
CA GLN A 115 -2.19 -16.99 -5.18
C GLN A 115 -1.96 -16.30 -3.84
N TRP A 116 -2.94 -15.57 -3.30
CA TRP A 116 -2.80 -14.93 -1.99
C TRP A 116 -2.98 -15.94 -0.86
N ALA A 117 -2.02 -16.85 -0.71
CA ALA A 117 -1.77 -17.70 0.45
C ALA A 117 -0.46 -18.47 0.24
#